data_AF-A0A377TUX1-F1
#
_entry.id   AF-A0A377TUX1-F1
#
_cell.length_a   1.000
_cell.length_b   1.000
_cell.length_c   1.000
_cell.angle_alpha   90.00
_cell.angle_beta   90.00
_cell.angle_gamma   90.00
#
_symmetry.space_group_name_H-M   'P 1'
#
loop_
_entity.id
_entity.type
_entity.pdbx_description
1 polymer ?
#
loop_
_entity_poly.entity_id
_entity_poly.type
_entity_poly.pdbx_seq_one_letter_code
_entity_poly.pdbx_strand_id
1 'polypeptide(L)'
;MNTFSLPKTQHLVVFQEVIRSGSIGAGAKALGLTQPAVSKIIGDMESYFGSELIVRRNTGVSLTEAGQVFLNWSEAITREMKIWSMK
;
A
#
# COMPACT_ATOMS: atom_id res chain seq x y z
N MET A 1 20.33 -18.30 -2.94
CA MET A 1 19.68 -17.90 -1.67
C MET A 1 18.77 -16.73 -1.99
N ASN A 2 17.45 -16.92 -1.98
CA ASN A 2 16.52 -15.79 -2.16
C ASN A 2 16.60 -14.92 -0.92
N THR A 3 17.19 -13.73 -1.06
CA THR A 3 17.15 -12.72 -0.03
C THR A 3 15.69 -12.27 0.11
N PHE A 4 15.01 -12.71 1.17
CA PHE A 4 13.68 -12.21 1.52
C PHE A 4 13.80 -10.73 1.90
N SER A 5 13.71 -9.83 0.92
CA SER A 5 13.70 -8.39 1.13
C SER A 5 12.26 -7.95 1.40
N LEU A 6 11.99 -7.49 2.61
CA LEU A 6 10.67 -6.97 2.97
C LEU A 6 10.36 -5.67 2.19
N PRO A 7 9.09 -5.38 1.89
CA PRO A 7 8.68 -4.09 1.37
C PRO A 7 9.14 -2.96 2.31
N LYS A 8 9.56 -1.83 1.73
CA LYS A 8 9.87 -0.63 2.51
C LYS A 8 8.61 -0.16 3.23
N THR A 9 8.74 0.32 4.46
CA THR A 9 7.59 0.87 5.22
C THR A 9 6.82 1.94 4.45
N GLN A 10 7.50 2.76 3.63
CA GLN A 10 6.86 3.74 2.77
C GLN A 10 5.82 3.10 1.82
N HIS A 11 6.03 1.87 1.36
CA HIS A 11 5.08 1.17 0.51
C HIS A 11 3.77 0.86 1.25
N LEU A 12 3.85 0.57 2.56
CA LEU A 12 2.68 0.38 3.41
C LEU A 12 1.85 1.66 3.51
N VAL A 13 2.52 2.79 3.70
CA VAL A 13 1.87 4.12 3.74
C VAL A 13 1.21 4.44 2.40
N VAL A 14 1.89 4.15 1.29
CA VAL A 14 1.34 4.34 -0.07
C VAL A 14 0.09 3.50 -0.28
N PHE A 15 0.12 2.22 0.11
CA PHE A 15 -1.04 1.35 0.04
C PHE A 15 -2.22 1.89 0.86
N GLN A 16 -2.00 2.17 2.14
CA GLN A 16 -3.03 2.70 3.04
C GLN A 16 -3.68 3.97 2.49
N GLU A 17 -2.86 4.87 1.95
CA GLU A 17 -3.34 6.15 1.41
C GLU A 17 -4.14 5.97 0.11
N VAL A 18 -3.77 5.03 -0.76
CA VAL A 18 -4.56 4.68 -1.96
C VAL A 18 -5.94 4.15 -1.57
N ILE A 19 -6.04 3.30 -0.55
CA ILE A 19 -7.32 2.80 -0.05
C ILE A 19 -8.14 3.92 0.57
N ARG A 20 -7.53 4.73 1.45
CA ARG A 20 -8.17 5.87 2.11
C ARG A 20 -8.72 6.89 1.10
N SER A 21 -7.95 7.15 0.04
CA SER A 21 -8.32 8.11 -1.01
C SER A 21 -9.27 7.53 -2.08
N GLY A 22 -9.52 6.21 -2.07
CA GLY A 22 -10.43 5.54 -3.01
C GLY A 22 -9.94 5.43 -4.45
N SER A 23 -8.76 5.97 -4.79
CA SER A 23 -8.13 5.78 -6.11
C SER A 23 -6.62 6.00 -6.06
N ILE A 24 -5.90 5.41 -7.02
CA ILE A 24 -4.44 5.59 -7.17
C ILE A 24 -4.09 7.06 -7.42
N GLY A 25 -4.86 7.74 -8.28
CA GLY A 25 -4.60 9.15 -8.60
C GLY A 25 -4.79 10.08 -7.40
N ALA A 26 -5.89 9.90 -6.65
CA ALA A 26 -6.13 10.69 -5.44
C ALA A 26 -5.08 10.41 -4.35
N GLY A 27 -4.71 9.15 -4.13
CA GLY A 27 -3.65 8.78 -3.19
C GLY A 27 -2.27 9.35 -3.59
N ALA A 28 -1.94 9.34 -4.88
CA ALA A 28 -0.72 9.96 -5.39
C ALA A 28 -0.69 11.47 -5.10
N LYS A 29 -1.79 12.17 -5.38
CA LYS A 29 -1.93 13.60 -5.07
C LYS A 29 -1.78 13.87 -3.57
N ALA A 30 -2.39 13.06 -2.72
CA ALA A 30 -2.31 13.21 -1.26
C ALA A 30 -0.86 13.04 -0.73
N LEU A 31 -0.08 12.18 -1.38
CA LEU A 31 1.32 11.90 -1.00
C LEU A 31 2.35 12.80 -1.69
N GLY A 32 1.94 13.70 -2.59
CA GLY A 32 2.86 14.46 -3.43
C GLY A 32 3.68 13.59 -4.39
N LEU A 33 3.15 12.43 -4.78
CA LEU A 33 3.78 11.48 -5.69
C LEU A 33 3.12 11.53 -7.08
N THR A 34 3.81 11.00 -8.08
CA THR A 34 3.21 10.77 -9.39
C THR A 34 2.36 9.50 -9.37
N GLN A 35 1.28 9.48 -10.14
CA GLN A 35 0.44 8.28 -10.28
C GLN A 35 1.21 7.03 -10.76
N PRO A 36 2.15 7.12 -11.73
CA PRO A 36 2.97 5.96 -12.11
C PRO A 36 3.85 5.43 -10.97
N ALA A 37 4.40 6.31 -10.12
CA ALA A 37 5.19 5.89 -8.97
C ALA A 37 4.33 5.10 -7.96
N VAL A 38 3.13 5.58 -7.65
CA VAL A 38 2.19 4.86 -6.79
C VAL A 38 1.77 3.53 -7.41
N SER A 39 1.42 3.52 -8.70
CA SER A 39 1.03 2.27 -9.39
C SER A 39 2.17 1.24 -9.38
N LYS A 40 3.43 1.69 -9.55
CA LYS A 40 4.60 0.81 -9.46
C LYS A 40 4.75 0.23 -8.05
N ILE A 41 4.65 1.07 -7.02
CA ILE A 41 4.76 0.62 -5.62
C ILE A 41 3.70 -0.43 -5.28
N ILE A 42 2.45 -0.22 -5.70
CA ILE A 42 1.36 -1.21 -5.53
C ILE A 42 1.71 -2.51 -6.27
N GLY A 43 2.11 -2.42 -7.54
CA GLY A 43 2.47 -3.61 -8.32
C GLY A 43 3.67 -4.37 -7.76
N ASP A 44 4.68 -3.67 -7.21
CA ASP A 44 5.82 -4.29 -6.54
C ASP A 44 5.37 -5.05 -5.28
N MET A 45 4.41 -4.52 -4.51
CA MET A 45 3.84 -5.23 -3.36
C MET A 45 3.03 -6.45 -3.78
N GLU A 46 2.16 -6.31 -4.78
CA GLU A 46 1.37 -7.44 -5.31
C GLU A 46 2.28 -8.55 -5.85
N SER A 47 3.37 -8.18 -6.52
CA SER A 47 4.39 -9.12 -6.99
C SER A 47 5.13 -9.80 -5.83
N TYR A 48 5.45 -9.05 -4.78
CA TYR A 48 6.12 -9.58 -3.59
C TYR A 48 5.26 -10.61 -2.84
N PHE A 49 3.97 -10.34 -2.69
CA PHE A 49 3.03 -11.24 -2.03
C PHE A 49 2.44 -12.32 -2.96
N GLY A 50 2.69 -12.22 -4.27
CA GLY A 50 2.11 -13.12 -5.27
C GLY A 50 0.59 -13.07 -5.30
N SER A 51 -0.01 -11.92 -4.96
CA SER A 51 -1.46 -11.74 -4.85
C SER A 51 -1.85 -10.31 -5.19
N GLU A 52 -2.94 -10.14 -5.93
CA GLU A 52 -3.54 -8.82 -6.11
C GLU A 52 -4.08 -8.32 -4.76
N LEU A 53 -3.76 -7.08 -4.41
CA LEU A 53 -4.21 -6.44 -3.17
C LEU A 53 -5.37 -5.49 -3.47
N ILE A 54 -5.45 -4.97 -4.70
CA ILE A 54 -6.53 -4.08 -5.13
C ILE A 54 -7.13 -4.53 -6.45
N VAL A 55 -8.44 -4.32 -6.60
CA VAL A 55 -9.14 -4.35 -7.88
C VAL A 55 -9.28 -2.92 -8.38
N ARG A 56 -8.75 -2.66 -9.57
CA ARG A 56 -8.89 -1.36 -10.24
C ARG A 56 -10.21 -1.30 -11.02
N ARG A 57 -10.98 -0.23 -10.83
CA ARG A 57 -12.24 0.02 -11.54
C ARG A 57 -12.23 1.43 -12.12
N ASN A 58 -13.11 1.69 -13.07
CA ASN A 58 -13.28 3.04 -13.63
C ASN A 58 -13.67 4.08 -12.57
N THR A 59 -14.26 3.64 -11.46
CA THR A 59 -14.69 4.48 -10.34
C THR A 59 -13.66 4.60 -9.21
N GLY A 60 -12.50 3.95 -9.31
CA GLY A 60 -11.49 3.95 -8.24
C GLY A 60 -10.88 2.58 -7.97
N VAL A 61 -10.64 2.29 -6.69
CA VAL A 61 -10.08 1.00 -6.25
C VAL A 61 -10.94 0.38 -5.16
N SER A 62 -10.98 -0.95 -5.13
CA SER A 62 -11.54 -1.74 -4.03
C SER A 62 -10.53 -2.79 -3.58
N LEU A 63 -10.60 -3.24 -2.33
CA LEU A 63 -9.73 -4.29 -1.83
C LEU A 63 -10.12 -5.67 -2.40
N THR A 64 -9.12 -6.51 -2.63
CA THR A 64 -9.33 -7.98 -2.70
C THR A 64 -9.42 -8.55 -1.27
N GLU A 65 -9.70 -9.84 -1.14
CA GLU A 65 -9.62 -10.50 0.17
C GLU A 65 -8.21 -10.44 0.76
N ALA A 66 -7.18 -10.73 -0.04
CA ALA A 66 -5.78 -10.58 0.35
C ALA A 66 -5.45 -9.12 0.73
N GLY A 67 -5.97 -8.16 -0.02
CA GLY A 67 -5.84 -6.73 0.28
C GLY A 67 -6.44 -6.34 1.62
N GLN A 68 -7.59 -6.90 1.98
CA GLN A 68 -8.24 -6.61 3.27
C GLN A 68 -7.40 -7.11 4.45
N VAL A 69 -6.86 -8.32 4.34
CA VAL A 69 -5.93 -8.88 5.34
C VAL A 69 -4.66 -8.02 5.43
N PHE A 70 -4.10 -7.65 4.27
CA PHE A 70 -2.91 -6.83 4.19
C PHE A 70 -3.10 -5.43 4.77
N LEU A 71 -4.26 -4.80 4.57
CA LEU A 71 -4.59 -3.51 5.15
C LEU A 71 -4.48 -3.56 6.68
N ASN A 72 -5.17 -4.50 7.30
CA ASN A 72 -5.18 -4.68 8.75
C ASN A 72 -3.75 -4.87 9.30
N TRP A 73 -2.95 -5.71 8.64
CA TRP A 73 -1.55 -5.94 9.01
C TRP A 73 -0.68 -4.67 8.86
N SER A 74 -0.80 -3.98 7.73
CA SER A 74 -0.01 -2.80 7.44
C SER A 74 -0.31 -1.64 8.41
N GLU A 75 -1.58 -1.46 8.79
CA GLU A 75 -2.01 -0.43 9.75
C GLU A 75 -1.47 -0.72 11.15
N ALA A 76 -1.42 -1.99 11.55
CA ALA A 76 -0.80 -2.38 12.80
C ALA A 76 0.69 -1.99 12.82
N ILE A 77 1.45 -2.31 11.75
CA ILE A 77 2.86 -1.95 11.66
C ILE A 77 3.08 -0.44 11.69
N THR A 78 2.35 0.32 10.87
CA THR A 78 2.55 1.78 10.81
C THR A 78 2.13 2.46 12.11
N ARG A 79 1.14 1.92 12.83
CA ARG A 79 0.77 2.38 14.17
C ARG A 79 1.88 2.17 15.19
N GLU A 80 2.44 0.96 15.28
CA GLU A 80 3.55 0.68 16.20
C GLU A 80 4.76 1.55 15.91
N MET A 81 5.12 1.72 14.63
CA MET A 81 6.24 2.58 14.25
C MET A 81 6.05 4.04 14.66
N LYS A 82 4.82 4.57 14.55
CA LYS A 82 4.50 5.94 15.01
C LYS A 82 4.68 6.07 16.51
N ILE A 83 4.21 5.10 17.29
CA ILE A 83 4.35 5.10 18.76
C ILE A 83 5.83 5.12 19.16
N TRP A 84 6.64 4.28 18.54
CA TRP A 84 8.09 4.23 18.83
C TRP A 84 8.83 5.50 18.44
N SER A 85 8.41 6.20 17.37
CA SER A 85 9.03 7.47 16.96
C SER A 85 8.73 8.64 17.89
N MET A 86 7.73 8.52 18.77
CA MET A 86 7.30 9.58 19.69
C MET A 86 7.86 9.43 21.10
N LYS A 87 8.61 8.36 21.35
CA LYS A 87 9.26 8.06 22.63
C LYS A 87 10.73 8.43 22.59
#